data_AF-A0A9X6U5Q2-F1
#
_entry.id   AF-A0A9X6U5Q2-F1
#
_cell.length_a   1.000
_cell.length_b   1.000
_cell.length_c   1.000
_cell.angle_alpha   90.00
_cell.angle_beta   90.00
_cell.angle_gamma   90.00
#
_symmetry.space_group_name_H-M   'P 1'
#
loop_
_entity.id
_entity.type
_entity.pdbx_description
1 polymer ?
#
loop_
_entity_poly.entity_id
_entity_poly.type
_entity_poly.pdbx_seq_one_letter_code
_entity_poly.pdbx_strand_id
1 'polypeptide(L)' 'MEEHNFKKGDFVQFSYRHDHATKLVGSIINILTNTIVVDMNTPPL' A
#
# COMPACT_ATOMS: atom_id res chain seq x y z
N MET A 1 -8.15 8.10 -16.08
CA MET A 1 -7.65 7.70 -14.74
C MET A 1 -6.98 6.36 -14.97
N GLU A 2 -5.68 6.23 -14.70
CA GLU A 2 -5.03 4.93 -14.79
C GLU A 2 -5.67 4.01 -13.74
N GLU A 3 -6.34 2.97 -14.19
CA GLU A 3 -6.75 1.88 -13.29
C GLU A 3 -5.48 1.15 -12.88
N HIS A 4 -4.93 1.53 -11.72
CA HIS A 4 -3.87 0.76 -11.10
C HIS A 4 -4.43 -0.60 -10.71
N ASN A 5 -4.13 -1.61 -11.54
CA ASN A 5 -4.36 -3.00 -11.23
C ASN A 5 -3.35 -3.43 -10.16
N PHE A 6 -3.67 -3.17 -8.89
CA PHE A 6 -2.87 -3.60 -7.75
C PHE A 6 -2.66 -5.12 -7.79
N LYS A 7 -1.44 -5.55 -7.48
CA LYS A 7 -1.04 -6.96 -7.37
C LYS A 7 -0.35 -7.21 -6.03
N LYS A 8 -0.41 -8.46 -5.56
CA LYS A 8 0.40 -8.88 -4.41
C LYS A 8 1.88 -8.72 -4.74
N GLY A 9 2.64 -8.10 -3.83
CA GLY A 9 4.04 -7.76 -4.03
C GLY A 9 4.29 -6.35 -4.57
N ASP A 10 3.26 -5.63 -5.06
CA ASP A 10 3.42 -4.23 -5.45
C ASP A 10 3.78 -3.38 -4.22
N PHE A 11 4.69 -2.42 -4.41
CA PHE A 11 4.99 -1.40 -3.41
C PHE A 11 4.04 -0.21 -3.58
N VAL A 12 3.46 0.23 -2.46
CA VAL A 12 2.54 1.37 -2.43
C VAL A 12 2.96 2.38 -1.37
N GLN A 13 2.74 3.65 -1.67
CA GLN A 13 2.88 4.75 -0.73
C GLN A 13 1.50 5.35 -0.44
N PHE A 14 1.18 5.54 0.83
CA PHE A 14 -0.11 6.07 1.28
C PHE A 14 0.04 6.97 2.51
N SER A 15 -1.00 7.72 2.84
CA SER A 15 -0.97 8.62 4.00
C SER A 15 -1.46 7.91 5.25
N TYR A 16 -0.85 8.18 6.40
CA TYR A 16 -1.36 7.67 7.67
C TYR A 16 -2.69 8.37 8.01
N ARG A 17 -3.69 7.60 8.44
CA ARG A 17 -5.07 8.11 8.60
C ARG A 17 -5.20 9.21 9.66
N HIS A 18 -4.38 9.17 10.70
CA HIS A 18 -4.43 10.17 11.79
C HIS A 18 -3.47 11.34 11.57
N ASP A 19 -2.53 11.22 10.63
CA ASP A 19 -1.61 12.28 10.25
C ASP A 19 -1.30 12.17 8.75
N HIS A 20 -1.95 13.01 7.96
CA HIS A 20 -1.82 13.01 6.50
C HIS A 20 -0.44 13.49 6.00
N ALA A 21 0.35 14.14 6.86
CA ALA A 21 1.73 14.52 6.56
C ALA A 21 2.65 13.30 6.58
N THR A 22 2.38 12.34 7.48
CA THR A 22 3.10 11.07 7.54
C THR A 22 2.76 10.20 6.34
N LYS A 23 3.77 9.89 5.53
CA LYS A 23 3.69 8.92 4.42
C LYS A 23 4.25 7.58 4.87
N LEU A 24 3.49 6.52 4.59
CA LEU A 24 3.87 5.14 4.87
C LEU A 24 4.11 4.44 3.54
N VAL A 25 5.06 3.49 3.55
CA VAL A 25 5.43 2.67 2.39
C VAL A 25 5.40 1.21 2.83
N GLY A 26 4.95 0.33 1.95
CA GLY A 26 4.95 -1.10 2.20
C GLY A 26 4.55 -1.91 0.97
N SER A 27 4.52 -3.22 1.13
CA SER A 27 4.17 -4.17 0.07
C SER A 27 2.76 -4.74 0.25
N ILE A 28 2.02 -4.90 -0.85
CA ILE A 28 0.68 -5.51 -0.81
C ILE A 28 0.80 -7.00 -0.53
N ILE A 29 0.29 -7.46 0.61
CA ILE A 29 0.26 -8.90 0.97
C ILE A 29 -1.10 -9.55 0.68
N ASN A 30 -2.17 -8.76 0.59
CA ASN A 30 -3.49 -9.26 0.23
C ASN A 30 -4.37 -8.22 -0.48
N ILE A 31 -5.28 -8.70 -1.32
CA ILE A 31 -6.27 -7.89 -2.04
C ILE A 31 -7.65 -8.49 -1.81
N LEU A 32 -8.55 -7.67 -1.31
CA LEU A 32 -9.99 -7.93 -1.14
C LEU A 32 -10.74 -7.01 -2.12
N THR A 33 -12.06 -7.15 -2.22
CA THR A 33 -12.90 -6.45 -3.22
C THR A 33 -12.61 -4.94 -3.35
N ASN A 34 -12.45 -4.23 -2.23
CA ASN A 34 -12.16 -2.78 -2.19
C ASN A 34 -11.08 -2.43 -1.16
N THR A 35 -10.18 -3.37 -0.84
CA THR A 35 -9.21 -3.19 0.23
C THR A 35 -7.93 -3.91 -0.10
N ILE A 36 -6.80 -3.22 0.05
CA ILE A 36 -5.47 -3.84 0.03
C ILE A 36 -4.95 -3.90 1.46
N VAL A 37 -4.31 -5.01 1.82
CA VAL A 37 -3.59 -5.17 3.08
C VAL A 37 -2.11 -5.02 2.78
N VAL A 38 -1.47 -4.09 3.49
CA VAL A 38 -0.07 -3.70 3.25
C VAL A 38 0.77 -4.07 4.47
N ASP A 39 1.88 -4.76 4.25
CA ASP A 39 2.91 -4.96 5.26
C ASP A 39 3.95 -3.83 5.17
N MET A 40 4.19 -3.17 6.31
CA MET A 40 5.09 -2.01 6.44
C MET A 40 6.48 -2.39 6.95
N ASN A 41 6.71 -3.66 7.34
CA ASN A 41 7.99 -4.10 7.89
C ASN A 41 9.02 -4.48 6.82
N THR A 42 8.61 -4.53 5.56
CA THR A 42 9.48 -4.93 4.45
C THR A 42 9.85 -3.69 3.62
N PRO A 43 11.03 -3.07 3.83
CA PRO A 43 11.49 -1.99 2.96
C PRO A 43 11.73 -2.54 1.54
N PRO A 44 11.49 -1.73 0.49
CA PRO A 44 11.86 -2.11 -0.87
C PRO A 44 13.37 -2.36 -0.97
N LEU A 45 13.76 -3.49 -1.56
CA LEU A 45 15.14 -3.83 -1.92
C LEU A 45 15.66 -2.92 -3.04
#